data_AF-A0A1X6X050-F1
#
_entry.id   AF-A0A1X6X050-F1
#
_cell.length_a   1.000
_cell.length_b   1.000
_cell.length_c   1.000
_cell.angle_alpha   90.00
_cell.angle_beta   90.00
_cell.angle_gamma   90.00
#
_symmetry.space_group_name_H-M   'P 1'
#
loop_
_entity.id
_entity.type
_entity.pdbx_description
1 polymer ?
#
loop_
_entity_poly.entity_id
_entity_poly.type
_entity_poly.pdbx_seq_one_letter_code
_entity_poly.pdbx_strand_id
1 'polypeptide(L)'
;MLIYARDVKMTPPRDSGLSQDLQKEVAQANPKRLHRWFDELEREGCVVLRTSFLRTVVYALGAWVFVIFITAGFIVLPVSTWNPFAGDRGISGWMQAGMGLLFVAGLILFGFGALLWTFVFPVVRPRMIVSRWGIESIGSKPGGVFTLFAVAWADVVQVGGHFTPTRWPFPPVLQVMLTARADGVRRARWARVRAQGTTVVHGVNTMLRGRRRDVLAFLVHAHAAARDAAESDDDRG
;
A
#
# COMPACT_ATOMS: atom_id res chain seq x y z
N MET A 1 -18.46 -22.22 -16.31
CA MET A 1 -19.26 -21.13 -15.69
C MET A 1 -19.01 -21.22 -14.19
N LEU A 2 -18.04 -20.46 -13.67
CA LEU A 2 -17.67 -20.51 -12.24
C LEU A 2 -18.59 -19.58 -11.45
N ILE A 3 -19.42 -20.17 -10.59
CA ILE A 3 -20.41 -19.47 -9.76
C ILE A 3 -19.68 -18.88 -8.55
N TYR A 4 -19.17 -17.65 -8.67
CA TYR A 4 -18.56 -16.94 -7.54
C TYR A 4 -19.62 -16.39 -6.57
N ALA A 5 -20.88 -16.24 -7.00
CA ALA A 5 -21.86 -15.41 -6.31
C ALA A 5 -22.75 -16.09 -5.26
N ARG A 6 -22.85 -17.42 -5.18
CA ARG A 6 -23.93 -18.01 -4.36
C ARG A 6 -23.60 -18.30 -2.90
N ASP A 7 -22.34 -18.48 -2.52
CA ASP A 7 -21.98 -18.87 -1.15
C ASP A 7 -20.54 -18.48 -0.79
N VAL A 8 -20.12 -17.23 -0.99
CA VAL A 8 -18.91 -16.74 -0.29
C VAL A 8 -19.26 -16.61 1.19
N LYS A 9 -19.25 -17.73 1.91
CA LYS A 9 -19.20 -17.72 3.38
C LYS A 9 -17.94 -16.95 3.74
N MET A 10 -18.11 -15.77 4.33
CA MET A 10 -17.01 -14.90 4.77
C MET A 10 -16.25 -15.44 5.99
N THR A 11 -16.32 -16.74 6.18
CA THR A 11 -15.41 -17.47 7.02
C THR A 11 -14.11 -17.67 6.25
N PRO A 12 -12.95 -17.38 6.86
CA PRO A 12 -11.67 -17.64 6.21
C PRO A 12 -11.60 -19.12 5.78
N PRO A 13 -11.04 -19.43 4.60
CA PRO A 13 -10.87 -20.81 4.16
C PRO A 13 -10.10 -21.59 5.23
N ARG A 14 -10.60 -22.79 5.58
CA ARG A 14 -10.05 -23.63 6.67
C ARG A 14 -8.55 -23.92 6.49
N ASP A 15 -8.07 -23.98 5.26
CA ASP A 15 -6.68 -24.30 4.89
C ASP A 15 -5.88 -23.12 4.34
N SER A 16 -6.28 -21.88 4.68
CA SER A 16 -5.62 -20.66 4.19
C SER A 16 -4.17 -20.47 4.69
N GLY A 17 -3.69 -21.29 5.63
CA GLY A 17 -2.35 -21.16 6.22
C GLY A 17 -2.12 -19.84 6.97
N LEU A 18 -3.20 -19.10 7.28
CA LEU A 18 -3.16 -17.81 7.96
C LEU A 18 -3.03 -17.99 9.47
N SER A 19 -2.25 -17.12 10.12
CA SER A 19 -2.22 -17.05 11.58
C SER A 19 -3.59 -16.64 12.14
N GLN A 20 -3.85 -17.01 13.39
CA GLN A 20 -5.14 -16.78 14.05
C GLN A 20 -5.56 -15.30 14.06
N ASP A 21 -4.59 -14.38 14.19
CA ASP A 21 -4.84 -12.94 14.19
C ASP A 21 -5.23 -12.42 12.79
N LEU A 22 -4.64 -12.98 11.73
CA LEU A 22 -5.02 -12.64 10.36
C LEU A 22 -6.41 -13.19 10.01
N GLN A 23 -6.76 -14.38 10.50
CA GLN A 23 -8.10 -14.94 10.35
C GLN A 23 -9.16 -14.05 11.02
N LYS A 24 -8.87 -13.48 12.20
CA LYS A 24 -9.73 -12.48 12.85
C LYS A 24 -9.90 -11.23 11.99
N GLU A 25 -8.83 -10.72 11.38
CA GLU A 25 -8.92 -9.56 10.47
C GLU A 25 -9.75 -9.86 9.22
N VAL A 26 -9.61 -11.05 8.64
CA VAL A 26 -10.41 -11.49 7.49
C VAL A 26 -11.88 -11.56 7.87
N ALA A 27 -12.22 -12.11 9.04
CA ALA A 27 -13.59 -12.16 9.54
C ALA A 27 -14.20 -10.77 9.80
N GLN A 28 -13.37 -9.76 10.10
CA GLN A 28 -13.81 -8.37 10.29
C GLN A 28 -13.82 -7.54 8.99
N ALA A 29 -13.51 -8.14 7.85
CA ALA A 29 -13.56 -7.47 6.55
C ALA A 29 -14.99 -7.03 6.21
N ASN A 30 -15.11 -5.93 5.46
CA ASN A 30 -16.45 -5.40 5.14
C ASN A 30 -17.16 -6.30 4.11
N PRO A 31 -18.29 -6.94 4.47
CA PRO A 31 -18.97 -7.88 3.61
C PRO A 31 -19.48 -7.28 2.31
N LYS A 32 -19.99 -6.04 2.37
CA LYS A 32 -20.57 -5.36 1.21
C LYS A 32 -19.51 -4.98 0.18
N ARG A 33 -18.29 -4.72 0.63
CA ARG A 33 -17.17 -4.37 -0.25
C ARG A 33 -16.61 -5.59 -0.95
N LEU A 34 -16.46 -6.70 -0.22
CA LEU A 34 -16.04 -7.97 -0.78
C LEU A 34 -17.00 -8.45 -1.86
N HIS A 35 -18.31 -8.45 -1.58
CA HIS A 35 -19.33 -8.78 -2.58
C HIS A 35 -19.19 -7.93 -3.85
N ARG A 36 -19.07 -6.62 -3.70
CA ARG A 36 -18.90 -5.73 -4.85
C ARG A 36 -17.68 -6.09 -5.71
N TRP A 37 -16.56 -6.43 -5.07
CA TRP A 37 -15.36 -6.83 -5.80
C TRP A 37 -15.52 -8.20 -6.47
N PHE A 38 -16.18 -9.15 -5.82
CA PHE A 38 -16.48 -10.44 -6.46
C PHE A 38 -17.49 -10.30 -7.61
N ASP A 39 -18.51 -9.45 -7.47
CA ASP A 39 -19.44 -9.12 -8.55
C ASP A 39 -18.71 -8.48 -9.74
N GLU A 40 -17.76 -7.58 -9.47
CA GLU A 40 -16.91 -6.93 -10.49
C GLU A 40 -15.99 -7.97 -11.16
N LEU A 41 -15.40 -8.90 -10.39
CA LEU A 41 -14.60 -10.01 -10.93
C LEU A 41 -15.44 -10.97 -11.80
N GLU A 42 -16.70 -11.18 -11.44
CA GLU A 42 -17.62 -12.02 -12.21
C GLU A 42 -18.07 -11.34 -13.50
N ARG A 43 -18.35 -10.03 -13.45
CA ARG A 43 -18.82 -9.27 -14.62
C ARG A 43 -17.69 -8.92 -15.59
N GLU A 44 -16.57 -8.42 -15.08
CA GLU A 44 -15.48 -7.86 -15.90
C GLU A 44 -14.28 -8.80 -16.03
N GLY A 45 -14.26 -9.91 -15.29
CA GLY A 45 -13.14 -10.87 -15.30
C GLY A 45 -11.91 -10.40 -14.51
N CYS A 46 -11.90 -9.14 -14.06
CA CYS A 46 -10.83 -8.56 -13.28
C CYS A 46 -11.34 -7.45 -12.34
N VAL A 47 -10.60 -7.21 -11.26
CA VAL A 47 -10.83 -6.13 -10.28
C VAL A 47 -9.59 -5.27 -10.21
N VAL A 48 -9.75 -3.97 -10.44
CA VAL A 48 -8.63 -3.00 -10.41
C VAL A 48 -8.61 -2.24 -9.09
N LEU A 49 -7.78 -2.71 -8.17
CA LEU A 49 -7.46 -1.99 -6.94
C LEU A 49 -6.52 -0.83 -7.27
N ARG A 50 -7.06 0.39 -7.31
CA ARG A 50 -6.29 1.62 -7.55
C ARG A 50 -5.82 2.22 -6.24
N THR A 51 -4.74 3.00 -6.29
CA THR A 51 -4.32 3.84 -5.16
C THR A 51 -5.37 4.90 -4.81
N SER A 52 -5.53 5.18 -3.51
CA SER A 52 -6.50 6.18 -3.04
C SER A 52 -6.00 7.60 -3.30
N PHE A 53 -6.57 8.26 -4.32
CA PHE A 53 -6.29 9.66 -4.65
C PHE A 53 -6.50 10.60 -3.45
N LEU A 54 -7.54 10.34 -2.65
CA LEU A 54 -7.85 11.16 -1.47
C LEU A 54 -6.70 11.14 -0.44
N ARG A 55 -6.07 9.98 -0.22
CA ARG A 55 -4.93 9.91 0.71
C ARG A 55 -3.75 10.72 0.20
N THR A 56 -3.44 10.61 -1.09
CA THR A 56 -2.41 11.41 -1.76
C THR A 56 -2.66 12.91 -1.60
N VAL A 57 -3.91 13.36 -1.82
CA VAL A 57 -4.29 14.77 -1.66
C VAL A 57 -4.16 15.25 -0.22
N VAL A 58 -4.61 14.46 0.76
CA VAL A 58 -4.51 14.83 2.19
C VAL A 58 -3.04 15.00 2.60
N TYR A 59 -2.15 14.10 2.19
CA TYR A 59 -0.72 14.25 2.48
C TYR A 59 -0.10 15.45 1.76
N ALA A 60 -0.48 15.71 0.51
CA ALA A 60 -0.03 16.88 -0.23
C ALA A 60 -0.45 18.18 0.46
N LEU A 61 -1.73 18.29 0.82
CA LEU A 61 -2.28 19.46 1.53
C LEU A 61 -1.60 19.65 2.88
N GLY A 62 -1.43 18.59 3.67
CA GLY A 62 -0.74 18.65 4.95
C GLY A 62 0.70 19.15 4.82
N ALA A 63 1.43 18.68 3.81
CA ALA A 63 2.79 19.14 3.52
C ALA A 63 2.82 20.62 3.11
N TRP A 64 1.91 21.06 2.23
CA TRP A 64 1.82 22.45 1.80
C TRP A 64 1.41 23.40 2.93
N VAL A 65 0.42 23.04 3.75
CA VAL A 65 0.01 23.82 4.93
C VAL A 65 1.19 24.02 5.88
N PHE A 66 1.99 22.96 6.10
CA PHE A 66 3.17 23.05 6.95
C PHE A 66 4.24 24.00 6.37
N VAL A 67 4.50 23.92 5.06
CA VAL A 67 5.43 24.85 4.37
C VAL A 67 4.93 26.29 4.48
N ILE A 68 3.65 26.55 4.21
CA ILE A 68 3.06 27.89 4.29
C ILE A 68 3.16 28.45 5.71
N PHE A 69 2.84 27.63 6.72
CA PHE A 69 2.92 28.02 8.13
C PHE A 69 4.34 28.42 8.53
N ILE A 70 5.31 27.61 8.13
CA ILE A 70 6.74 27.87 8.28
C ILE A 70 7.12 29.20 7.60
N THR A 71 6.83 29.36 6.31
CA THR A 71 7.20 30.57 5.57
C THR A 71 6.51 31.83 6.13
N ALA A 72 5.27 31.74 6.60
CA ALA A 72 4.57 32.84 7.24
C ALA A 72 5.27 33.31 8.53
N GLY A 73 5.87 32.37 9.29
CA GLY A 73 6.70 32.71 10.45
C GLY A 73 7.87 33.62 10.12
N PHE A 74 8.43 33.53 8.92
CA PHE A 74 9.53 34.39 8.45
C PHE A 74 9.06 35.80 8.07
N ILE A 75 7.82 35.94 7.63
CA ILE A 75 7.25 37.24 7.25
C ILE A 75 6.90 38.05 8.51
N VAL A 76 6.39 37.37 9.55
CA VAL A 76 5.86 38.03 10.76
C VAL A 76 6.96 38.31 11.80
N LEU A 77 7.98 37.46 11.91
CA LEU A 77 9.03 37.62 12.92
C LEU A 77 10.19 38.49 12.40
N PRO A 78 10.60 39.55 13.13
CA PRO A 78 11.68 40.41 12.69
C PRO A 78 12.99 39.63 12.59
N VAL A 79 13.81 39.96 11.58
CA VAL A 79 15.08 39.29 11.24
C VAL A 79 16.03 39.17 12.44
N SER A 80 16.00 40.12 13.38
CA SER A 80 16.76 40.08 14.63
C SER A 80 16.42 38.90 15.54
N THR A 81 15.21 38.35 15.42
CA THR A 81 14.74 37.15 16.13
C THR A 81 15.28 35.85 15.53
N TRP A 82 15.86 35.92 14.34
CA TRP A 82 16.45 34.78 13.64
C TRP A 82 17.98 34.82 13.63
N ASN A 83 18.59 35.91 14.11
CA ASN A 83 20.04 36.03 14.20
C ASN A 83 20.56 35.35 15.48
N PRO A 84 21.26 34.20 15.40
CA PRO A 84 21.79 33.49 16.56
C PRO A 84 22.91 34.26 17.29
N PHE A 85 23.40 35.36 16.70
CA PHE A 85 24.41 36.25 17.26
C PHE A 85 23.82 37.57 17.80
N ALA A 86 22.49 37.75 17.76
CA ALA A 86 21.85 38.88 18.41
C ALA A 86 21.83 38.63 19.93
N GLY A 87 22.88 39.09 20.62
CA GLY A 87 23.15 38.80 22.04
C GLY A 87 22.15 39.33 23.07
N ASP A 88 20.97 39.79 22.67
CA ASP A 88 20.09 40.62 23.52
C ASP A 88 18.84 39.89 24.06
N ARG A 89 18.61 38.62 23.71
CA ARG A 89 17.43 37.87 24.18
C ARG A 89 17.88 36.58 24.86
N GLY A 90 17.44 36.36 26.09
CA GLY A 90 17.88 35.29 27.01
C GLY A 90 17.65 33.82 26.58
N ILE A 91 17.53 33.54 25.29
CA ILE A 91 17.62 32.21 24.68
C ILE A 91 19.07 32.06 24.22
N SER A 92 19.79 31.04 24.70
CA SER A 92 21.19 30.86 24.31
C SER A 92 21.31 30.77 22.77
N GLY A 93 22.28 31.46 22.17
CA GLY A 93 22.44 31.50 20.71
C GLY A 93 22.52 30.10 20.05
N TRP A 94 22.96 29.10 20.82
CA TRP A 94 22.93 27.68 20.44
C TRP A 94 21.51 27.12 20.27
N MET A 95 20.58 27.49 21.13
CA MET A 95 19.18 27.08 21.04
C MET A 95 18.50 27.72 19.82
N GLN A 96 18.85 28.97 19.50
CA GLN A 96 18.37 29.65 18.30
C GLN A 96 18.95 29.05 17.02
N ALA A 97 20.25 28.73 17.00
CA ALA A 97 20.89 28.02 15.88
C ALA A 97 20.31 26.62 15.67
N GLY A 98 20.08 25.86 16.75
CA GLY A 98 19.45 24.54 16.69
C GLY A 98 18.01 24.61 16.14
N MET A 99 17.24 25.60 16.58
CA MET A 99 15.88 25.84 16.09
C MET A 99 15.88 26.25 14.60
N GLY A 100 16.81 27.10 14.17
CA GLY A 100 17.00 27.44 12.76
C GLY A 100 17.37 26.24 11.88
N LEU A 101 18.26 25.36 12.36
CA LEU A 101 18.62 24.13 11.64
C LEU A 101 17.43 23.17 11.52
N LEU A 102 16.70 22.92 12.61
CA LEU A 102 15.48 22.11 12.59
C LEU A 102 14.44 22.67 11.63
N PHE A 103 14.37 23.99 11.54
CA PHE A 103 13.47 24.69 10.65
C PHE A 103 13.83 24.49 9.17
N VAL A 104 15.11 24.68 8.80
CA VAL A 104 15.61 24.41 7.44
C VAL A 104 15.42 22.94 7.07
N ALA A 105 15.77 22.03 7.99
CA ALA A 105 15.55 20.60 7.80
C ALA A 105 14.06 20.26 7.59
N GLY A 106 13.16 20.90 8.36
CA GLY A 106 11.73 20.81 8.15
C GLY A 106 11.31 21.32 6.77
N LEU A 107 11.77 22.51 6.37
CA LEU A 107 11.41 23.10 5.08
C LEU A 107 11.85 22.21 3.90
N ILE A 108 13.05 21.63 3.98
CA ILE A 108 13.54 20.65 2.99
C ILE A 108 12.68 19.40 3.00
N LEU A 109 12.42 18.80 4.17
CA LEU A 109 11.68 17.55 4.29
C LEU A 109 10.23 17.69 3.80
N PHE A 110 9.53 18.73 4.26
CA PHE A 110 8.14 18.98 3.92
C PHE A 110 7.97 19.58 2.53
N GLY A 111 8.91 20.41 2.06
CA GLY A 111 8.94 20.91 0.69
C GLY A 111 9.17 19.78 -0.32
N PHE A 112 10.16 18.92 -0.07
CA PHE A 112 10.38 17.72 -0.89
C PHE A 112 9.18 16.78 -0.84
N GLY A 113 8.60 16.57 0.35
CA GLY A 113 7.36 15.81 0.51
C GLY A 113 6.22 16.38 -0.33
N ALA A 114 5.98 17.69 -0.26
CA ALA A 114 4.95 18.38 -1.02
C ALA A 114 5.16 18.18 -2.54
N LEU A 115 6.38 18.35 -3.03
CA LEU A 115 6.71 18.11 -4.44
C LEU A 115 6.46 16.65 -4.84
N LEU A 116 6.91 15.70 -4.03
CA LEU A 116 6.74 14.26 -4.30
C LEU A 116 5.26 13.89 -4.35
N TRP A 117 4.46 14.37 -3.40
CA TRP A 117 3.02 14.11 -3.33
C TRP A 117 2.21 14.83 -4.41
N THR A 118 2.67 16.00 -4.87
CA THR A 118 1.97 16.81 -5.89
C THR A 118 2.31 16.38 -7.32
N PHE A 119 3.56 16.01 -7.58
CA PHE A 119 4.03 15.77 -8.95
C PHE A 119 4.37 14.31 -9.25
N VAL A 120 4.95 13.58 -8.29
CA VAL A 120 5.45 12.22 -8.55
C VAL A 120 4.39 11.16 -8.28
N PHE A 121 3.75 11.20 -7.12
CA PHE A 121 2.72 10.21 -6.77
C PHE A 121 1.52 10.15 -7.71
N PRO A 122 1.01 11.28 -8.26
CA PRO A 122 -0.08 11.25 -9.23
C PRO A 122 0.31 10.59 -10.55
N VAL A 123 1.60 10.55 -10.88
CA VAL A 123 2.11 9.96 -12.12
C VAL A 123 2.44 8.49 -11.92
N VAL A 124 2.98 8.11 -10.76
CA VAL A 124 3.48 6.74 -10.52
C VAL A 124 2.39 5.76 -10.03
N ARG A 125 1.10 6.13 -10.12
CA ARG A 125 -0.05 5.44 -9.53
C ARG A 125 0.01 3.91 -9.69
N PRO A 126 0.47 3.18 -8.67
CA PRO A 126 0.47 1.73 -8.73
C PRO A 126 -0.98 1.26 -8.68
N ARG A 127 -1.28 0.27 -9.50
CA ARG A 127 -2.58 -0.40 -9.57
C ARG A 127 -2.33 -1.89 -9.42
N MET A 128 -3.19 -2.56 -8.67
CA MET A 128 -3.20 -4.02 -8.59
C MET A 128 -4.45 -4.51 -9.29
N ILE A 129 -4.25 -5.30 -10.33
CA ILE A 129 -5.29 -5.99 -11.09
C ILE A 129 -5.34 -7.41 -10.56
N VAL A 130 -6.49 -7.81 -10.06
CA VAL A 130 -6.75 -9.18 -9.64
C VAL A 130 -7.70 -9.76 -10.67
N SER A 131 -7.25 -10.75 -11.41
CA SER A 131 -8.04 -11.42 -12.46
C SER A 131 -8.34 -12.85 -12.05
N ARG A 132 -9.15 -13.54 -12.86
CA ARG A 132 -9.40 -14.98 -12.70
C ARG A 132 -8.14 -15.84 -12.90
N TRP A 133 -7.16 -15.34 -13.64
CA TRP A 133 -5.96 -16.08 -14.01
C TRP A 133 -4.77 -15.81 -13.08
N GLY A 134 -4.75 -14.64 -12.45
CA GLY A 134 -3.66 -14.24 -11.59
C GLY A 134 -3.74 -12.80 -11.09
N ILE A 135 -2.66 -12.36 -10.46
CA ILE A 135 -2.50 -11.03 -9.90
C ILE A 135 -1.42 -10.28 -10.69
N GLU A 136 -1.73 -9.05 -11.08
CA GLU A 136 -0.79 -8.14 -11.71
C GLU A 136 -0.73 -6.80 -10.97
N SER A 137 0.43 -6.45 -10.45
CA SER A 137 0.78 -5.13 -9.96
C SER A 137 1.44 -4.34 -11.08
N ILE A 138 0.86 -3.21 -11.42
CA ILE A 138 1.26 -2.36 -12.53
C ILE A 138 1.61 -0.97 -12.01
N GLY A 139 2.75 -0.44 -12.44
CA GLY A 139 3.15 0.94 -12.25
C GLY A 139 2.86 1.76 -13.51
N SER A 140 2.54 3.04 -13.33
CA SER A 140 2.49 4.01 -14.42
C SER A 140 3.74 4.90 -14.36
N LYS A 141 4.29 5.30 -15.50
CA LYS A 141 5.32 6.32 -15.62
C LYS A 141 4.97 7.24 -16.79
N PRO A 142 5.46 8.48 -16.83
CA PRO A 142 5.29 9.30 -18.02
C PRO A 142 6.03 8.60 -19.17
N GLY A 143 5.28 8.18 -20.20
CA GLY A 143 5.81 7.40 -21.33
C GLY A 143 5.40 5.91 -21.36
N GLY A 144 4.68 5.38 -20.36
CA GLY A 144 4.13 4.03 -20.46
C GLY A 144 3.70 3.37 -19.16
N VAL A 145 3.09 2.20 -19.32
CA VAL A 145 2.65 1.30 -18.24
C VAL A 145 3.67 0.18 -18.12
N PHE A 146 4.10 -0.16 -16.90
CA PHE A 146 5.08 -1.21 -16.67
C PHE A 146 4.64 -2.17 -15.57
N THR A 147 4.82 -3.46 -15.80
CA THR A 147 4.45 -4.51 -14.83
C THR A 147 5.49 -4.56 -13.72
N LEU A 148 5.07 -4.25 -12.49
CA LEU A 148 5.91 -4.33 -11.29
C LEU A 148 6.06 -5.78 -10.84
N PHE A 149 4.95 -6.52 -10.85
CA PHE A 149 4.85 -7.90 -10.39
C PHE A 149 3.64 -8.55 -11.08
N ALA A 150 3.79 -9.69 -11.72
CA ALA A 150 2.67 -10.46 -12.24
C ALA A 150 2.91 -11.96 -11.97
N VAL A 151 1.86 -12.63 -11.53
CA VAL A 151 1.89 -14.05 -11.15
C VAL A 151 0.53 -14.71 -11.42
N ALA A 152 0.55 -15.92 -11.97
CA ALA A 152 -0.65 -16.74 -12.09
C ALA A 152 -1.07 -17.31 -10.73
N TRP A 153 -2.36 -17.55 -10.51
CA TRP A 153 -2.83 -18.12 -9.24
C TRP A 153 -2.21 -19.48 -8.93
N ALA A 154 -1.94 -20.30 -9.96
CA ALA A 154 -1.28 -21.60 -9.83
C ALA A 154 0.13 -21.51 -9.22
N ASP A 155 0.83 -20.38 -9.45
CA ASP A 155 2.17 -20.15 -8.92
C ASP A 155 2.16 -19.45 -7.56
N VAL A 156 1.00 -19.02 -7.07
CA VAL A 156 0.84 -18.43 -5.74
C VAL A 156 0.80 -19.55 -4.71
N VAL A 157 1.84 -19.61 -3.88
CA VAL A 157 1.98 -20.57 -2.79
C VAL A 157 1.09 -20.18 -1.61
N GLN A 158 1.11 -18.89 -1.26
CA GLN A 158 0.38 -18.40 -0.09
C GLN A 158 0.02 -16.91 -0.22
N VAL A 159 -1.20 -16.57 0.22
CA VAL A 159 -1.62 -15.20 0.48
C VAL A 159 -1.66 -14.99 1.99
N GLY A 160 -0.95 -13.99 2.50
CA GLY A 160 -0.85 -13.76 3.93
C GLY A 160 -0.59 -12.31 4.30
N GLY A 161 -0.08 -12.11 5.51
CA GLY A 161 0.31 -10.80 5.98
C GLY A 161 1.03 -10.85 7.32
N HIS A 162 1.56 -9.72 7.76
CA HIS A 162 2.10 -9.58 9.10
C HIS A 162 1.79 -8.19 9.64
N PHE A 163 1.74 -8.05 10.96
CA PHE A 163 1.61 -6.75 11.59
C PHE A 163 2.99 -6.16 11.78
N THR A 164 3.24 -5.00 11.18
CA THR A 164 4.44 -4.23 11.48
C THR A 164 4.15 -3.37 12.72
N PRO A 165 4.97 -3.47 13.78
CA PRO A 165 4.83 -2.58 14.92
C PRO A 165 5.10 -1.14 14.47
N THR A 166 4.17 -0.26 14.77
CA THR A 166 4.28 1.17 14.47
C THR A 166 4.79 1.88 15.72
N ARG A 167 5.53 2.99 15.57
CA ARG A 167 5.93 3.81 16.73
C ARG A 167 4.67 4.35 17.40
N TRP A 168 4.59 4.21 18.72
CA TRP A 168 3.52 4.75 19.56
C TRP A 168 3.34 6.25 19.26
N PRO A 169 2.11 6.78 19.11
CA PRO A 169 0.80 6.23 19.48
C PRO A 169 0.06 5.48 18.36
N PHE A 170 0.70 5.16 17.24
CA PHE A 170 0.01 4.55 16.10
C PHE A 170 -0.19 3.04 16.31
N PRO A 171 -1.40 2.50 16.04
CA PRO A 171 -1.64 1.07 16.14
C PRO A 171 -0.79 0.29 15.12
N PRO A 172 -0.50 -1.00 15.37
CA PRO A 172 0.20 -1.86 14.42
C PRO A 172 -0.47 -1.87 13.06
N VAL A 173 0.34 -1.94 12.02
CA VAL A 173 -0.12 -1.79 10.65
C VAL A 173 -0.03 -3.13 9.92
N LEU A 174 -1.18 -3.67 9.50
CA LEU A 174 -1.24 -4.90 8.70
C LEU A 174 -0.56 -4.70 7.34
N GLN A 175 0.44 -5.50 7.00
CA GLN A 175 1.01 -5.58 5.66
C GLN A 175 0.56 -6.87 5.01
N VAL A 176 -0.08 -6.78 3.83
CA VAL A 176 -0.51 -7.96 3.06
C VAL A 176 0.65 -8.40 2.18
N MET A 177 0.91 -9.70 2.15
CA MET A 177 2.02 -10.32 1.42
C MET A 177 1.51 -11.43 0.52
N LEU A 178 2.11 -11.53 -0.66
CA LEU A 178 1.89 -12.59 -1.63
C LEU A 178 3.19 -13.37 -1.76
N THR A 179 3.14 -14.68 -1.54
CA THR A 179 4.27 -15.59 -1.71
C THR A 179 4.01 -16.45 -2.94
N ALA A 180 4.90 -16.37 -3.92
CA ALA A 180 4.79 -17.07 -5.19
C ALA A 180 6.06 -17.86 -5.52
N ARG A 181 5.98 -18.87 -6.38
CA ARG A 181 7.15 -19.57 -6.93
C ARG A 181 7.95 -18.61 -7.83
N ALA A 182 9.27 -18.64 -7.71
CA ALA A 182 10.16 -17.70 -8.39
C ALA A 182 10.07 -17.77 -9.92
N ASP A 183 9.86 -18.98 -10.45
CA ASP A 183 9.88 -19.25 -11.90
C ASP A 183 8.63 -18.74 -12.62
N GLY A 184 7.50 -18.61 -11.91
CA GLY A 184 6.24 -18.09 -12.43
C GLY A 184 6.04 -16.58 -12.30
N VAL A 185 7.01 -15.87 -11.72
CA VAL A 185 6.88 -14.43 -11.42
C VAL A 185 7.51 -13.57 -12.50
N ARG A 186 6.71 -12.75 -13.17
CA ARG A 186 7.19 -11.63 -13.99
C ARG A 186 7.41 -10.40 -13.10
N ARG A 187 8.62 -9.83 -13.10
CA ARG A 187 8.97 -8.67 -12.26
C ARG A 187 9.80 -7.62 -12.99
N ALA A 188 9.58 -6.36 -12.64
CA ALA A 188 10.52 -5.29 -12.99
C ALA A 188 11.80 -5.43 -12.14
N ARG A 189 12.97 -5.20 -12.75
CA ARG A 189 14.30 -5.30 -12.09
C ARG A 189 14.41 -4.48 -10.80
N TRP A 190 13.61 -3.43 -10.64
CA TRP A 190 13.68 -2.47 -9.53
C TRP A 190 12.56 -2.67 -8.49
N ALA A 191 11.66 -3.63 -8.70
CA ALA A 191 10.67 -3.97 -7.70
C ALA A 191 11.40 -4.59 -6.50
N ARG A 192 11.23 -3.99 -5.31
CA ARG A 192 11.85 -4.46 -4.06
C ARG A 192 11.16 -5.75 -3.64
N VAL A 193 11.62 -6.86 -4.21
CA VAL A 193 11.02 -8.19 -4.06
C VAL A 193 12.03 -9.05 -3.32
N ARG A 194 11.62 -9.62 -2.18
CA ARG A 194 12.50 -10.48 -1.39
C ARG A 194 12.40 -11.88 -1.97
N ALA A 195 13.45 -12.31 -2.67
CA ALA A 195 13.59 -13.70 -3.08
C ALA A 195 14.13 -14.51 -1.90
N GLN A 196 13.46 -15.59 -1.55
CA GLN A 196 13.91 -16.56 -0.55
C GLN A 196 13.89 -17.94 -1.21
N GLY A 197 15.05 -18.35 -1.72
CA GLY A 197 15.20 -19.61 -2.45
C GLY A 197 14.31 -19.67 -3.69
N THR A 198 13.45 -20.69 -3.76
CA THR A 198 12.50 -20.94 -4.86
C THR A 198 11.24 -20.08 -4.78
N THR A 199 11.12 -19.19 -3.79
CA THR A 199 9.93 -18.37 -3.57
C THR A 199 10.22 -16.88 -3.57
N VAL A 200 9.20 -16.11 -3.92
CA VAL A 200 9.23 -14.68 -4.12
C VAL A 200 8.12 -14.07 -3.28
N VAL A 201 8.51 -13.17 -2.35
CA VAL A 201 7.56 -12.45 -1.50
C VAL A 201 7.36 -11.03 -2.01
N HIS A 202 6.11 -10.70 -2.35
CA HIS A 202 5.68 -9.37 -2.78
C HIS A 202 4.74 -8.74 -1.76
N GLY A 203 5.11 -7.56 -1.25
CA GLY A 203 4.25 -6.77 -0.37
C GLY A 203 3.20 -6.02 -1.20
N VAL A 204 1.92 -6.24 -0.90
CA VAL A 204 0.82 -5.50 -1.51
C VAL A 204 0.90 -4.05 -1.07
N ASN A 205 0.70 -3.12 -2.02
CA ASN A 205 0.85 -1.70 -1.74
C ASN A 205 -0.18 -1.23 -0.69
N THR A 206 0.33 -0.54 0.33
CA THR A 206 -0.45 -0.03 1.46
C THR A 206 -1.39 1.13 1.09
N MET A 207 -1.17 1.74 -0.07
CA MET A 207 -1.94 2.88 -0.58
C MET A 207 -3.14 2.47 -1.44
N LEU A 208 -3.37 1.17 -1.66
CA LEU A 208 -4.54 0.67 -2.39
C LEU A 208 -5.85 1.13 -1.72
N ARG A 209 -6.86 1.37 -2.55
CA ARG A 209 -8.20 1.81 -2.13
C ARG A 209 -8.89 0.67 -1.38
N GLY A 210 -8.99 0.83 -0.06
CA GLY A 210 -9.63 -0.17 0.81
C GLY A 210 -9.05 -0.12 2.22
N ARG A 211 -9.67 -0.85 3.16
CA ARG A 211 -8.95 -1.25 4.37
C ARG A 211 -8.08 -2.45 4.01
N ARG A 212 -6.90 -2.56 4.60
CA ARG A 212 -5.93 -3.61 4.26
C ARG A 212 -6.48 -5.01 4.55
N ARG A 213 -7.30 -5.15 5.59
CA ARG A 213 -8.06 -6.37 5.90
C ARG A 213 -9.06 -6.76 4.80
N ASP A 214 -9.71 -5.78 4.15
CA ASP A 214 -10.63 -6.06 3.04
C ASP A 214 -9.83 -6.63 1.85
N VAL A 215 -8.66 -6.04 1.57
CA VAL A 215 -7.77 -6.50 0.50
C VAL A 215 -7.22 -7.90 0.80
N LEU A 216 -6.81 -8.16 2.05
CA LEU A 216 -6.38 -9.49 2.48
C LEU A 216 -7.49 -10.53 2.28
N ALA A 217 -8.69 -10.25 2.80
CA ALA A 217 -9.84 -11.15 2.68
C ALA A 217 -10.16 -11.44 1.21
N PHE A 218 -10.19 -10.40 0.36
CA PHE A 218 -10.45 -10.57 -1.06
C PHE A 218 -9.42 -11.47 -1.75
N LEU A 219 -8.12 -11.25 -1.50
CA LEU A 219 -7.05 -12.04 -2.11
C LEU A 219 -7.05 -13.50 -1.62
N VAL A 220 -7.32 -13.73 -0.34
CA VAL A 220 -7.41 -15.07 0.26
C VAL A 220 -8.55 -15.87 -0.37
N HIS A 221 -9.73 -15.26 -0.50
CA HIS A 221 -10.88 -15.91 -1.13
C HIS A 221 -10.68 -16.12 -2.64
N ALA A 222 -10.06 -15.16 -3.34
CA ALA A 222 -9.74 -15.33 -4.75
C ALA A 222 -8.72 -16.45 -5.00
N HIS A 223 -7.70 -16.59 -4.14
CA HIS A 223 -6.73 -17.69 -4.21
C HIS A 223 -7.38 -19.04 -3.94
N ALA A 224 -8.23 -19.15 -2.90
CA ALA A 224 -8.97 -20.37 -2.60
C ALA A 224 -9.84 -20.80 -3.78
N ALA A 225 -10.64 -19.88 -4.33
CA ALA A 225 -11.50 -20.18 -5.47
C ALA A 225 -10.72 -20.59 -6.73
N ALA A 226 -9.52 -20.03 -6.95
CA ALA A 226 -8.67 -20.43 -8.05
C ALA A 226 -8.05 -21.83 -7.85
N ARG A 227 -7.75 -22.21 -6.60
CA ARG A 227 -7.31 -23.57 -6.27
C ARG A 227 -8.41 -24.61 -6.47
N ASP A 228 -9.60 -24.32 -5.94
CA ASP A 228 -10.76 -25.22 -6.08
C ASP A 228 -11.11 -25.44 -7.55
N ALA A 229 -10.99 -24.40 -8.38
CA ALA A 229 -11.19 -24.50 -9.82
C ALA A 229 -10.13 -25.38 -10.50
N ALA A 230 -8.86 -25.27 -10.10
CA ALA A 230 -7.78 -26.09 -10.65
C ALA A 230 -7.93 -27.57 -10.27
N GLU A 231 -8.30 -27.86 -9.03
CA GLU A 231 -8.55 -29.24 -8.57
C GLU A 231 -9.74 -29.87 -9.32
N SER A 232 -10.79 -29.10 -9.61
CA SER A 232 -11.96 -29.60 -10.37
C SER A 232 -11.70 -29.90 -11.85
N ASP A 233 -10.63 -29.35 -12.42
CA ASP A 233 -10.26 -29.56 -13.83
C ASP A 233 -9.34 -30.79 -13.97
N ASP A 234 -8.54 -31.08 -12.95
CA ASP A 234 -7.66 -32.27 -12.88
C ASP A 234 -8.48 -33.56 -12.71
N ASP A 235 -9.58 -33.53 -11.96
CA ASP A 235 -10.50 -34.67 -11.79
C ASP A 235 -11.33 -35.03 -13.05
N ARG A 236 -11.25 -34.22 -14.12
CA ARG A 236 -11.97 -34.44 -15.38
C ARG A 236 -11.08 -34.90 -16.55
N GLY A 237 -9.76 -34.98 -16.33
CA GLY A 237 -8.78 -35.52 -17.29
C GLY A 237 -8.63 -37.03 -17.18
#